data_AF-A0A8S2W9X3-F1
#
_entry.id   AF-A0A8S2W9X3-F1
#
_cell.length_a   1.000
_cell.length_b   1.000
_cell.length_c   1.000
_cell.angle_alpha   90.00
_cell.angle_beta   90.00
_cell.angle_gamma   90.00
#
_symmetry.space_group_name_H-M   'P 1'
#
loop_
_entity.id
_entity.type
_entity.pdbx_description
1 polymer ?
#
loop_
_entity_poly.entity_id
_entity_poly.type
_entity_poly.pdbx_seq_one_letter_code
_entity_poly.pdbx_strand_id
1 'polypeptide(L)'
;MLAVNKRLRSLHLGVNSLGNLGVKYLFIEGSNIQLHYLNLCCNRIDHEGCQYLVKMLARNETLTYFDIGGNAIKDRGVQEICNSLLNNQTLTELHMWHCQITDSNAIGDLLKSNLTLVELDLEGNHITDNGGMIIADILLSTTIKSKTLKLLNLSHNKITDKCTKRLITITDLTVVV
;
A
#
# COMPACT_ATOMS: atom_id res chain seq x y z
N MET A 1 -6.39 -23.71 6.93
CA MET A 1 -6.25 -23.98 5.49
C MET A 1 -4.92 -23.47 4.92
N LEU A 2 -4.51 -22.20 5.14
CA LEU A 2 -3.16 -21.71 4.76
C LEU A 2 -2.01 -22.34 5.58
N ALA A 3 -2.24 -22.68 6.85
CA ALA A 3 -1.22 -23.32 7.69
C ALA A 3 -0.70 -24.66 7.14
N VAL A 4 -1.53 -25.38 6.40
CA VAL A 4 -1.20 -26.72 5.86
C VAL A 4 -0.52 -26.61 4.50
N ASN A 5 -0.94 -25.68 3.65
CA ASN A 5 -0.42 -25.57 2.29
C ASN A 5 0.79 -24.62 2.21
N LYS A 6 2.00 -25.20 2.25
CA LYS A 6 3.29 -24.47 2.12
C LYS A 6 3.73 -24.19 0.68
N ARG A 7 2.99 -24.70 -0.31
CA ARG A 7 3.30 -24.52 -1.74
C ARG A 7 2.51 -23.41 -2.40
N LEU A 8 1.41 -22.96 -1.79
CA LEU A 8 0.64 -21.84 -2.31
C LEU A 8 1.52 -20.59 -2.44
N ARG A 9 1.44 -19.92 -3.59
CA ARG A 9 2.19 -18.69 -3.90
C ARG A 9 1.29 -17.50 -4.20
N SER A 10 0.08 -17.74 -4.71
CA SER A 10 -0.87 -16.70 -5.03
C SER A 10 -2.19 -16.97 -4.31
N LEU A 11 -2.70 -15.95 -3.63
CA LEU A 11 -3.98 -16.00 -2.92
C LEU A 11 -4.87 -14.85 -3.38
N HIS A 12 -5.98 -15.20 -4.03
CA HIS A 12 -6.99 -14.26 -4.50
C HIS A 12 -8.23 -14.41 -3.64
N LEU A 13 -8.48 -13.44 -2.77
CA LEU A 13 -9.67 -13.39 -1.91
C LEU A 13 -10.38 -12.04 -2.03
N GLY A 14 -10.13 -11.28 -3.10
CA GLY A 14 -10.85 -10.05 -3.39
C GLY A 14 -12.36 -10.24 -3.41
N VAL A 15 -13.11 -9.21 -2.99
CA VAL A 15 -14.58 -9.19 -2.96
C VAL A 15 -15.16 -10.36 -2.16
N ASN A 16 -14.61 -10.58 -0.97
CA ASN A 16 -15.18 -11.49 0.02
C ASN A 16 -15.62 -10.68 1.24
N SER A 17 -16.32 -11.26 2.21
CA SER A 17 -16.68 -10.55 3.45
C SER A 17 -15.83 -11.04 4.61
N LEU A 18 -14.50 -11.10 4.42
CA LEU A 18 -13.57 -11.66 5.42
C LEU A 18 -13.64 -10.90 6.75
N GLY A 19 -13.63 -9.57 6.69
CA GLY A 19 -13.45 -8.70 7.85
C GLY A 19 -12.12 -8.92 8.58
N ASN A 20 -11.94 -8.18 9.68
CA ASN A 20 -10.70 -8.23 10.47
C ASN A 20 -10.41 -9.63 11.03
N LEU A 21 -11.45 -10.35 11.46
CA LEU A 21 -11.31 -11.71 11.98
C LEU A 21 -10.93 -12.71 10.87
N GLY A 22 -11.46 -12.56 9.66
CA GLY A 22 -11.05 -13.39 8.53
C GLY A 22 -9.56 -13.23 8.25
N VAL A 23 -9.05 -11.99 8.22
CA VAL A 23 -7.61 -11.71 8.07
C VAL A 23 -6.79 -12.31 9.21
N LYS A 24 -7.26 -12.16 10.46
CA LYS A 24 -6.62 -12.80 11.62
C LYS A 24 -6.47 -14.30 11.41
N TYR A 25 -7.53 -14.98 10.99
CA TYR A 25 -7.52 -16.43 10.78
C TYR A 25 -6.69 -16.87 9.56
N LEU A 26 -6.58 -16.02 8.52
CA LEU A 26 -5.70 -16.27 7.38
C LEU A 26 -4.22 -16.26 7.78
N PHE A 27 -3.82 -15.37 8.70
CA PHE A 27 -2.42 -15.14 9.06
C PHE A 27 -2.08 -15.48 10.51
N ILE A 28 -2.75 -16.50 11.07
CA ILE A 28 -2.36 -17.07 12.37
C ILE A 28 -0.92 -17.60 12.32
N GLU A 29 -0.33 -17.78 13.48
CA GLU A 29 0.98 -18.41 13.61
C GLU A 29 1.03 -19.78 12.90
N GLY A 30 2.14 -20.07 12.24
CA GLY A 30 2.27 -21.27 11.40
C GLY A 30 1.59 -21.20 10.03
N SER A 31 0.90 -20.11 9.65
CA SER A 31 0.37 -19.92 8.29
C SER A 31 1.46 -19.91 7.22
N ASN A 32 1.12 -20.23 5.97
CA ASN A 32 2.03 -20.05 4.85
C ASN A 32 2.29 -18.56 4.60
N ILE A 33 3.55 -18.16 4.71
CA ILE A 33 4.07 -16.79 4.56
C ILE A 33 4.95 -16.66 3.31
N GLN A 34 4.90 -17.63 2.40
CA GLN A 34 5.68 -17.67 1.15
C GLN A 34 4.85 -17.23 -0.05
N LEU A 35 3.83 -16.39 0.19
CA LEU A 35 2.97 -15.83 -0.85
C LEU A 35 3.75 -14.75 -1.60
N HIS A 36 3.70 -14.82 -2.93
CA HIS A 36 4.22 -13.81 -3.86
C HIS A 36 3.11 -12.83 -4.27
N TYR A 37 1.86 -13.31 -4.31
CA TYR A 37 0.69 -12.51 -4.68
C TYR A 37 -0.39 -12.66 -3.62
N LEU A 38 -0.91 -11.53 -3.14
CA LEU A 38 -2.02 -11.48 -2.20
C LEU A 38 -3.01 -10.39 -2.61
N ASN A 39 -4.23 -10.79 -2.95
CA ASN A 39 -5.35 -9.88 -3.14
C ASN A 39 -6.40 -10.11 -2.04
N LEU A 40 -6.63 -9.06 -1.26
CA LEU A 40 -7.65 -8.94 -0.21
C LEU A 40 -8.56 -7.73 -0.46
N CYS A 41 -8.70 -7.27 -1.70
CA CYS A 41 -9.50 -6.09 -1.99
C CYS A 41 -10.98 -6.30 -1.60
N CYS A 42 -11.70 -5.23 -1.27
CA CYS A 42 -13.14 -5.25 -0.97
C CYS A 42 -13.55 -6.30 0.07
N ASN A 43 -12.87 -6.34 1.22
CA ASN A 43 -13.07 -7.36 2.26
C ASN A 43 -13.62 -6.88 3.61
N ARG A 44 -14.04 -5.61 3.69
CA ARG A 44 -14.47 -4.96 4.95
C ARG A 44 -13.40 -5.03 6.04
N ILE A 45 -12.14 -4.96 5.62
CA ILE A 45 -10.99 -4.82 6.51
C ILE A 45 -10.91 -3.34 6.89
N ASP A 46 -10.64 -3.05 8.15
CA ASP A 46 -10.34 -1.70 8.60
C ASP A 46 -8.95 -1.64 9.28
N HIS A 47 -8.64 -0.49 9.88
CA HIS A 47 -7.39 -0.29 10.61
C HIS A 47 -7.11 -1.35 11.69
N GLU A 48 -8.11 -1.98 12.32
CA GLU A 48 -7.85 -3.04 13.29
C GLU A 48 -7.41 -4.34 12.62
N GLY A 49 -7.84 -4.60 11.39
CA GLY A 49 -7.37 -5.73 10.59
C GLY A 49 -5.91 -5.57 10.14
N CYS A 50 -5.44 -4.32 10.01
CA CYS A 50 -4.08 -4.00 9.56
C CYS A 50 -3.01 -4.55 10.49
N GLN A 51 -3.26 -4.64 11.80
CA GLN A 51 -2.33 -5.24 12.75
C GLN A 51 -1.95 -6.69 12.38
N TYR A 52 -2.86 -7.44 11.74
CA TYR A 52 -2.61 -8.81 11.31
C TYR A 52 -1.87 -8.84 9.97
N LEU A 53 -2.18 -7.90 9.07
CA LEU A 53 -1.48 -7.72 7.81
C LEU A 53 -0.03 -7.32 8.02
N VAL A 54 0.26 -6.39 8.94
CA VAL A 54 1.61 -5.97 9.32
C VAL A 54 2.41 -7.14 9.88
N LYS A 55 1.82 -7.95 10.77
CA LYS A 55 2.48 -9.17 11.28
C LYS A 55 2.81 -10.16 10.18
N MET A 56 1.97 -10.26 9.14
CA MET A 56 2.24 -11.09 7.98
C MET A 56 3.36 -10.49 7.11
N LEU A 57 3.29 -9.20 6.79
CA LEU A 57 4.30 -8.48 6.00
C LEU A 57 5.69 -8.52 6.64
N ALA A 58 5.77 -8.43 7.97
CA ALA A 58 7.03 -8.52 8.71
C ALA A 58 7.69 -9.90 8.65
N ARG A 59 6.92 -10.94 8.31
CA ARG A 59 7.40 -12.34 8.22
C ARG A 59 7.53 -12.83 6.78
N ASN A 60 6.81 -12.22 5.85
CA ASN A 60 6.82 -12.61 4.45
C ASN A 60 7.96 -11.91 3.71
N GLU A 61 8.91 -12.71 3.23
CA GLU A 61 10.09 -12.28 2.48
C GLU A 61 9.98 -12.61 0.98
N THR A 62 8.76 -12.81 0.48
CA THR A 62 8.50 -13.23 -0.92
C THR A 62 7.38 -12.45 -1.59
N LEU A 63 6.58 -11.69 -0.84
CA LEU A 63 5.41 -10.99 -1.38
C LEU A 63 5.86 -9.83 -2.26
N THR A 64 5.55 -9.91 -3.55
CA THR A 64 5.84 -8.85 -4.52
C THR A 64 4.61 -8.02 -4.85
N TYR A 65 3.42 -8.62 -4.77
CA TYR A 65 2.14 -7.97 -5.05
C TYR A 65 1.19 -8.03 -3.85
N PHE A 66 0.68 -6.87 -3.44
CA PHE A 66 -0.30 -6.77 -2.37
C PHE A 66 -1.41 -5.78 -2.68
N ASP A 67 -2.64 -6.29 -2.81
CA ASP A 67 -3.84 -5.49 -3.03
C ASP A 67 -4.78 -5.59 -1.82
N ILE A 68 -5.05 -4.43 -1.22
CA ILE A 68 -5.99 -4.23 -0.12
C ILE A 68 -6.99 -3.10 -0.41
N GLY A 69 -7.14 -2.72 -1.68
CA GLY A 69 -8.07 -1.66 -2.06
C GLY A 69 -9.53 -1.96 -1.71
N GLY A 70 -10.38 -0.95 -1.65
CA GLY A 70 -11.80 -1.08 -1.30
C GLY A 70 -12.06 -1.51 0.16
N ASN A 71 -11.11 -1.26 1.06
CA ASN A 71 -11.21 -1.56 2.50
C ASN A 71 -11.15 -0.27 3.32
N ALA A 72 -11.79 -0.20 4.49
CA ALA A 72 -11.81 1.02 5.31
C ALA A 72 -10.54 1.19 6.18
N ILE A 73 -9.37 1.10 5.54
CA ILE A 73 -8.04 1.09 6.18
C ILE A 73 -7.77 2.40 6.92
N LYS A 74 -8.13 3.55 6.31
CA LYS A 74 -7.91 4.91 6.85
C LYS A 74 -6.44 5.21 7.17
N ASP A 75 -6.15 6.43 7.61
CA ASP A 75 -4.77 6.87 7.85
C ASP A 75 -4.04 6.05 8.90
N ARG A 76 -4.74 5.56 9.93
CA ARG A 76 -4.15 4.72 10.97
C ARG A 76 -3.66 3.38 10.39
N GLY A 77 -4.47 2.71 9.59
CA GLY A 77 -4.07 1.45 8.96
C GLY A 77 -2.93 1.65 7.95
N VAL A 78 -2.98 2.73 7.16
CA VAL A 78 -1.90 3.10 6.24
C VAL A 78 -0.60 3.34 6.99
N GLN A 79 -0.64 4.05 8.12
CA GLN A 79 0.54 4.29 8.93
C GLN A 79 1.19 2.98 9.40
N GLU A 80 0.40 2.02 9.88
CA GLU A 80 0.90 0.71 10.29
C GLU A 80 1.52 -0.06 9.12
N ILE A 81 0.87 -0.07 7.96
CA ILE A 81 1.34 -0.75 6.74
C ILE A 81 2.63 -0.11 6.22
N CYS A 82 2.64 1.21 6.01
CA CYS A 82 3.81 1.94 5.53
C CYS A 82 5.02 1.72 6.44
N ASN A 83 4.85 1.80 7.76
CA ASN A 83 5.92 1.54 8.72
C ASN A 83 6.47 0.12 8.61
N SER A 84 5.62 -0.87 8.38
CA SER A 84 6.06 -2.25 8.14
C SER A 84 6.88 -2.39 6.86
N LEU A 85 6.57 -1.61 5.83
CA LEU A 85 7.21 -1.67 4.53
C LEU A 85 8.56 -0.92 4.47
N LEU A 86 8.91 -0.14 5.49
CA LEU A 86 10.24 0.47 5.58
C LEU A 86 11.37 -0.56 5.67
N ASN A 87 11.09 -1.73 6.24
CA ASN A 87 12.04 -2.84 6.34
C ASN A 87 11.73 -3.99 5.36
N ASN A 88 10.63 -3.91 4.61
CA ASN A 88 10.30 -4.92 3.62
C ASN A 88 11.17 -4.73 2.37
N GLN A 89 11.79 -5.82 1.89
CA GLN A 89 12.71 -5.80 0.76
C GLN A 89 12.19 -6.55 -0.47
N THR A 90 10.89 -6.89 -0.50
CA THR A 90 10.33 -7.76 -1.55
C THR A 90 9.11 -7.18 -2.24
N LEU A 91 8.31 -6.36 -1.56
CA LEU A 91 7.10 -5.80 -2.12
C LEU A 91 7.44 -4.76 -3.19
N THR A 92 6.90 -4.97 -4.39
CA THR A 92 7.09 -4.11 -5.56
C THR A 92 5.80 -3.39 -5.94
N GLU A 93 4.64 -3.97 -5.66
CA GLU A 93 3.33 -3.42 -6.05
C GLU A 93 2.41 -3.39 -4.82
N LEU A 94 1.94 -2.19 -4.47
CA LEU A 94 1.01 -1.96 -3.36
C LEU A 94 -0.22 -1.20 -3.85
N HIS A 95 -1.39 -1.83 -3.71
CA HIS A 95 -2.67 -1.24 -4.07
C HIS A 95 -3.51 -0.96 -2.83
N MET A 96 -3.84 0.32 -2.61
CA MET A 96 -4.67 0.84 -1.53
C MET A 96 -5.74 1.82 -2.06
N TRP A 97 -6.29 1.52 -3.23
CA TRP A 97 -7.36 2.31 -3.84
C TRP A 97 -8.64 2.26 -2.98
N HIS A 98 -9.46 3.31 -2.99
CA HIS A 98 -10.70 3.42 -2.20
C HIS A 98 -10.58 3.01 -0.72
N CYS A 99 -9.49 3.43 -0.05
CA CYS A 99 -9.17 3.06 1.32
C CYS A 99 -9.51 4.11 2.40
N GLN A 100 -10.19 5.20 2.02
CA GLN A 100 -10.51 6.35 2.87
C GLN A 100 -9.25 7.04 3.45
N ILE A 101 -8.16 7.05 2.67
CA ILE A 101 -6.88 7.65 3.05
C ILE A 101 -6.95 9.17 2.84
N THR A 102 -6.47 9.97 3.78
CA THR A 102 -6.37 11.43 3.66
C THR A 102 -4.91 11.86 3.47
N ASP A 103 -4.49 13.02 3.98
CA ASP A 103 -3.14 13.57 3.83
C ASP A 103 -2.13 12.90 4.78
N SER A 104 -2.08 11.57 4.80
CA SER A 104 -1.21 10.81 5.70
C SER A 104 0.27 10.95 5.35
N ASN A 105 1.07 11.47 6.29
CA ASN A 105 2.53 11.59 6.14
C ASN A 105 3.24 10.25 5.93
N ALA A 106 2.63 9.14 6.36
CA ALA A 106 3.23 7.81 6.26
C ALA A 106 3.48 7.39 4.80
N ILE A 107 2.69 7.90 3.85
CA ILE A 107 2.94 7.70 2.42
C ILE A 107 4.25 8.37 2.02
N GLY A 108 4.46 9.61 2.45
CA GLY A 108 5.70 10.34 2.22
C GLY A 108 6.92 9.63 2.81
N ASP A 109 6.82 9.17 4.05
CA ASP A 109 7.90 8.45 4.74
C ASP A 109 8.25 7.14 4.03
N LEU A 110 7.25 6.41 3.55
CA LEU A 110 7.42 5.22 2.72
C LEU A 110 8.19 5.55 1.44
N LEU A 111 7.72 6.55 0.68
CA LEU A 111 8.34 6.98 -0.58
C LEU A 111 9.77 7.49 -0.40
N LYS A 112 10.09 8.10 0.73
CA LYS A 112 11.43 8.58 1.04
C LYS A 112 12.45 7.46 1.25
N SER A 113 12.01 6.34 1.81
CA SER A 113 12.90 5.33 2.39
C SER A 113 12.83 3.95 1.75
N ASN A 114 11.69 3.58 1.17
CA ASN A 114 11.50 2.27 0.55
C ASN A 114 12.29 2.19 -0.77
N LEU A 115 12.97 1.06 -0.99
CA LEU A 115 13.88 0.85 -2.13
C LEU A 115 13.40 -0.22 -3.11
N THR A 116 12.18 -0.70 -2.97
CA THR A 116 11.67 -1.86 -3.73
C THR A 116 10.37 -1.58 -4.45
N LEU A 117 9.55 -0.67 -3.93
CA LEU A 117 8.24 -0.36 -4.48
C LEU A 117 8.42 0.28 -5.87
N VAL A 118 7.75 -0.30 -6.84
CA VAL A 118 7.69 0.10 -8.25
C VAL A 118 6.34 0.73 -8.55
N GLU A 119 5.27 0.23 -7.95
CA GLU A 119 3.91 0.73 -8.13
C GLU A 119 3.22 1.00 -6.79
N LEU A 120 2.65 2.19 -6.67
CA LEU A 120 1.79 2.58 -5.58
C LEU A 120 0.47 3.13 -6.12
N ASP A 121 -0.61 2.43 -5.82
CA ASP A 121 -1.95 2.81 -6.24
C ASP A 121 -2.78 3.32 -5.04
N LEU A 122 -3.12 4.60 -5.10
CA LEU A 122 -3.89 5.35 -4.10
C LEU A 122 -5.17 5.94 -4.71
N GLU A 123 -5.63 5.38 -5.83
CA GLU A 123 -6.82 5.83 -6.55
C GLU A 123 -8.05 5.92 -5.64
N GLY A 124 -8.92 6.91 -5.86
CA GLY A 124 -10.22 6.94 -5.21
C GLY A 124 -10.20 7.20 -3.69
N ASN A 125 -9.15 7.84 -3.18
CA ASN A 125 -9.01 8.21 -1.77
C ASN A 125 -9.45 9.66 -1.49
N HIS A 126 -9.05 10.23 -0.36
CA HIS A 126 -9.38 11.59 0.07
C HIS A 126 -8.13 12.47 0.22
N ILE A 127 -7.05 12.15 -0.49
CA ILE A 127 -5.82 12.95 -0.51
C ILE A 127 -6.14 14.30 -1.14
N THR A 128 -5.78 15.38 -0.45
CA THR A 128 -5.99 16.75 -0.92
C THR A 128 -4.71 17.31 -1.53
N ASP A 129 -4.76 18.56 -1.99
CA ASP A 129 -3.54 19.30 -2.39
C ASP A 129 -2.46 19.28 -1.30
N ASN A 130 -2.80 19.23 -0.01
CA ASN A 130 -1.79 19.20 1.05
C ASN A 130 -0.98 17.90 1.00
N GLY A 131 -1.65 16.73 0.99
CA GLY A 131 -0.98 15.44 0.87
C GLY A 131 -0.28 15.26 -0.46
N GLY A 132 -0.90 15.70 -1.56
CA GLY A 132 -0.30 15.67 -2.89
C GLY A 132 0.97 16.53 -2.99
N MET A 133 1.00 17.72 -2.37
CA MET A 133 2.20 18.56 -2.32
C MET A 133 3.31 17.92 -1.48
N ILE A 134 2.98 17.28 -0.35
CA ILE A 134 3.97 16.53 0.46
C ILE A 134 4.60 15.43 -0.39
N ILE A 135 3.79 14.64 -1.09
CA ILE A 135 4.26 13.58 -1.98
C ILE A 135 5.14 14.17 -3.09
N ALA A 136 4.71 15.27 -3.71
CA ALA A 136 5.46 15.90 -4.79
C ALA A 136 6.82 16.46 -4.31
N ASP A 137 6.85 17.13 -3.17
CA ASP A 137 8.09 17.70 -2.61
C ASP A 137 9.08 16.62 -2.19
N ILE A 138 8.56 15.48 -1.69
CA ILE A 138 9.36 14.28 -1.45
C ILE A 138 9.94 13.83 -2.79
N LEU A 139 9.11 13.44 -3.76
CA LEU A 139 9.58 12.86 -5.03
C LEU A 139 10.52 13.79 -5.83
N LEU A 140 10.38 15.12 -5.72
CA LEU A 140 11.27 16.09 -6.36
C LEU A 140 12.57 16.36 -5.57
N SER A 141 12.67 15.88 -4.33
CA SER A 141 13.85 16.10 -3.50
C SER A 141 15.05 15.27 -3.98
N THR A 142 16.18 15.95 -4.18
CA THR A 142 17.45 15.36 -4.64
C THR A 142 18.11 14.41 -3.62
N THR A 143 17.56 14.31 -2.41
CA THR A 143 18.10 13.51 -1.30
C THR A 143 17.42 12.14 -1.19
N ILE A 144 16.41 11.86 -2.03
CA ILE A 144 15.66 10.60 -1.98
C ILE A 144 16.46 9.43 -2.52
N LYS A 145 16.37 8.31 -1.81
CA LYS A 145 16.97 7.03 -2.20
C LYS A 145 16.04 6.15 -3.02
N SER A 146 14.72 6.30 -2.88
CA SER A 146 13.76 5.51 -3.67
C SER A 146 13.81 5.92 -5.15
N LYS A 147 14.50 5.11 -5.95
CA LYS A 147 14.59 5.26 -7.43
C LYS A 147 13.77 4.21 -8.17
N THR A 148 13.06 3.36 -7.43
CA THR A 148 12.36 2.20 -7.97
C THR A 148 10.95 2.51 -8.40
N LEU A 149 10.29 3.49 -7.78
CA LEU A 149 8.91 3.83 -8.13
C LEU A 149 8.83 4.29 -9.59
N LYS A 150 7.94 3.67 -10.35
CA LYS A 150 7.65 3.96 -11.76
C LYS A 150 6.20 4.36 -12.00
N LEU A 151 5.31 3.98 -11.10
CA LEU A 151 3.90 4.36 -11.17
C LEU A 151 3.40 4.81 -9.81
N LEU A 152 2.79 5.99 -9.81
CA LEU A 152 2.02 6.52 -8.69
C LEU A 152 0.63 6.91 -9.21
N ASN A 153 -0.40 6.19 -8.77
CA ASN A 153 -1.78 6.52 -9.10
C ASN A 153 -2.43 7.29 -7.94
N LEU A 154 -2.77 8.54 -8.19
CA LEU A 154 -3.50 9.46 -7.31
C LEU A 154 -4.84 9.88 -7.93
N SER A 155 -5.28 9.27 -9.03
CA SER A 155 -6.55 9.61 -9.67
C SER A 155 -7.73 9.47 -8.71
N HIS A 156 -8.82 10.19 -8.99
CA HIS A 156 -10.03 10.16 -8.17
C HIS A 156 -9.80 10.54 -6.69
N ASN A 157 -8.77 11.35 -6.39
CA ASN A 157 -8.57 12.01 -5.10
C ASN A 157 -9.13 13.45 -5.10
N LYS A 158 -8.88 14.22 -4.04
CA LYS A 158 -9.27 15.63 -3.90
C LYS A 158 -8.13 16.59 -4.28
N ILE A 159 -7.35 16.20 -5.28
CA ILE A 159 -6.24 16.97 -5.83
C ILE A 159 -6.80 17.94 -6.88
N THR A 160 -6.39 19.20 -6.81
CA THR A 160 -6.79 20.25 -7.75
C THR A 160 -5.65 20.60 -8.71
N ASP A 161 -5.92 21.49 -9.66
CA ASP A 161 -4.92 22.02 -10.60
C ASP A 161 -3.68 22.61 -9.91
N LYS A 162 -3.82 23.12 -8.69
CA LYS A 162 -2.70 23.69 -7.93
C LYS A 162 -1.63 22.64 -7.65
N CYS A 163 -2.03 21.48 -7.13
CA CYS A 163 -1.12 20.39 -6.83
C CYS A 163 -0.75 19.60 -8.10
N THR A 164 -1.70 19.41 -9.03
CA THR A 164 -1.46 18.74 -10.32
C THR A 164 -0.28 19.37 -11.07
N LYS A 165 -0.20 20.70 -11.15
CA LYS A 165 0.91 21.42 -11.80
C LYS A 165 2.28 21.07 -11.22
N ARG A 166 2.36 20.69 -9.94
CA ARG A 166 3.59 20.27 -9.28
C ARG A 166 3.87 18.79 -9.52
N LEU A 167 2.85 17.94 -9.40
CA LEU A 167 2.98 16.50 -9.61
C LEU A 167 3.44 16.14 -11.02
N ILE A 168 2.96 16.85 -12.05
CA ILE A 168 3.37 16.62 -13.45
C ILE A 168 4.82 17.04 -13.77
N THR A 169 5.50 17.76 -12.85
CA THR A 169 6.93 18.08 -13.03
C THR A 169 7.86 16.93 -12.68
N ILE A 170 7.32 15.88 -12.03
CA ILE A 170 8.03 14.63 -11.78
C ILE A 170 8.13 13.90 -13.11
N THR A 171 9.35 13.62 -13.58
CA THR A 171 9.61 13.11 -14.95
C THR A 171 10.19 11.71 -14.98
N ASP A 172 10.64 11.18 -13.85
CA ASP A 172 11.28 9.87 -13.70
C ASP A 172 10.31 8.73 -13.34
N LEU A 173 9.02 9.05 -13.18
CA LEU A 173 7.93 8.10 -12.99
C LEU A 173 6.61 8.62 -13.59
N THR A 174 5.65 7.71 -13.79
CA THR A 174 4.31 8.01 -14.26
C THR A 174 3.42 8.39 -13.09
N VAL A 175 2.95 9.64 -13.05
CA VAL A 175 1.97 10.10 -12.07
C VAL A 175 0.61 10.24 -12.74
N VAL A 176 -0.40 9.53 -12.22
CA VAL A 176 -1.80 9.65 -12.66
C VAL A 176 -2.55 10.45 -11.59
N VAL A 177 -3.20 11.55 -11.97
CA VAL A 177 -3.92 12.47 -11.06
C VAL A 177 -5.27 12.86 -11.64
#